data_AF-A0AA47EJV4-F1
#
_entry.id   AF-A0AA47EJV4-F1
#
_cell.length_a   1.000
_cell.length_b   1.000
_cell.length_c   1.000
_cell.angle_alpha   90.00
_cell.angle_beta   90.00
_cell.angle_gamma   90.00
#
_symmetry.space_group_name_H-M   'P 1'
#
loop_
_entity.id
_entity.type
_entity.pdbx_description
1 polymer ?
#
loop_
_entity_poly.entity_id
_entity_poly.type
_entity_poly.pdbx_seq_one_letter_code
_entity_poly.pdbx_strand_id
1 'polypeptide(L)' 'MDSVMSCILDRRSVRSYTSKEVSKDAVIQILTAANWAPSGNNMQPWRFSVVINNKDMISLKIL' A
#
# COMPACT_ATOMS: atom_id res chain seq x y z
N MET A 1 8.81 -23.32 -1.62
CA MET A 1 7.61 -22.77 -0.98
C MET A 1 7.16 -21.59 -1.83
N ASP A 2 5.87 -21.49 -2.16
CA ASP A 2 5.37 -20.40 -3.00
C ASP A 2 5.62 -19.05 -2.34
N SER A 3 6.17 -18.10 -3.09
CA SER A 3 6.60 -16.78 -2.57
C SER A 3 5.44 -15.99 -1.96
N VAL A 4 4.23 -16.12 -2.54
CA VAL A 4 3.02 -15.48 -1.99
C VAL A 4 2.65 -16.09 -0.64
N MET A 5 2.69 -17.41 -0.52
CA MET A 5 2.34 -18.10 0.73
C MET A 5 3.32 -17.78 1.85
N SER A 6 4.63 -17.76 1.57
CA SER A 6 5.63 -17.36 2.56
C SER A 6 5.46 -15.90 3.00
N CYS A 7 5.23 -14.97 2.06
CA CYS A 7 5.01 -13.56 2.39
C CYS A 7 3.83 -13.35 3.34
N ILE A 8 2.75 -14.12 3.18
CA ILE A 8 1.56 -14.02 4.04
C ILE A 8 1.85 -14.59 5.43
N LEU A 9 2.45 -15.79 5.51
CA LEU A 9 2.68 -16.51 6.77
C LEU A 9 3.80 -15.88 7.63
N ASP A 10 4.83 -15.33 7.00
CA ASP A 10 5.99 -14.76 7.69
C ASP A 10 5.78 -13.29 8.11
N ARG A 11 4.66 -12.66 7.71
CA ARG A 11 4.38 -11.24 7.98
C ARG A 11 4.34 -10.94 9.49
N ARG A 12 5.08 -9.92 9.91
CA ARG A 12 5.04 -9.36 11.27
C ARG A 12 4.75 -7.86 11.26
N SER A 13 4.21 -7.34 12.36
CA SER A 13 4.03 -5.89 12.53
C SER A 13 5.36 -5.25 12.93
N VAL A 14 5.95 -4.47 12.03
CA VAL A 14 7.18 -3.69 12.27
C VAL A 14 6.81 -2.39 12.99
N ARG A 15 7.61 -1.99 13.99
CA ARG A 15 7.39 -0.77 14.80
C ARG A 15 8.66 0.07 15.02
N SER A 16 9.75 -0.30 14.36
CA SER A 16 11.03 0.43 14.35
C SER A 16 11.51 0.47 12.90
N TYR A 17 11.86 1.66 12.42
CA TYR A 17 12.14 1.94 11.01
C TYR A 17 13.44 2.71 10.88
N THR A 18 14.12 2.53 9.75
CA THR A 18 15.28 3.35 9.37
C THR A 18 14.84 4.71 8.83
N SER A 19 15.77 5.66 8.71
CA SER A 19 15.55 6.95 8.03
C SER A 19 15.49 6.86 6.50
N LYS A 20 15.65 5.67 5.92
CA LYS A 20 15.56 5.46 4.47
C LYS A 20 14.15 5.75 3.98
N GLU A 21 14.04 6.66 3.02
CA GLU A 21 12.77 6.99 2.37
C GLU A 21 12.27 5.83 1.49
N VAL A 22 10.95 5.70 1.39
CA VAL A 22 10.29 4.77 0.48
C VAL A 22 10.15 5.45 -0.88
N SER A 23 10.59 4.77 -1.94
CA SER A 23 10.46 5.30 -3.31
C SER A 23 9.00 5.47 -3.70
N LYS A 24 8.70 6.49 -4.52
CA LYS A 24 7.35 6.75 -5.04
C LYS A 24 6.76 5.55 -5.77
N ASP A 25 7.55 4.84 -6.56
CA ASP A 25 7.08 3.69 -7.34
C ASP A 25 6.62 2.53 -6.45
N ALA A 26 7.34 2.27 -5.34
CA ALA A 26 6.92 1.29 -4.36
C ALA A 26 5.57 1.65 -3.72
N VAL A 27 5.35 2.94 -3.41
CA VAL A 27 4.05 3.42 -2.90
C VAL A 27 2.95 3.20 -3.94
N ILE A 28 3.19 3.55 -5.20
CA ILE A 28 2.23 3.33 -6.30
C ILE A 28 1.90 1.85 -6.43
N GLN A 29 2.90 0.97 -6.42
CA GLN A 29 2.71 -0.47 -6.54
C GLN A 29 1.83 -1.04 -5.42
N ILE A 30 2.03 -0.60 -4.17
CA ILE A 30 1.21 -1.02 -3.03
C ILE A 30 -0.25 -0.56 -3.22
N LEU A 31 -0.46 0.69 -3.63
CA LEU A 31 -1.79 1.23 -3.80
C LEU A 31 -2.52 0.61 -4.99
N THR A 32 -1.81 0.30 -6.08
CA THR A 32 -2.35 -0.48 -7.19
C THR A 32 -2.83 -1.84 -6.70
N ALA A 33 -2.01 -2.59 -5.95
CA ALA A 33 -2.42 -3.88 -5.40
C ALA A 33 -3.66 -3.75 -4.48
N ALA A 34 -3.71 -2.72 -3.64
CA ALA A 34 -4.86 -2.46 -2.77
C ALA A 34 -6.15 -2.16 -3.56
N ASN A 35 -6.05 -1.44 -4.68
CA ASN A 35 -7.20 -1.08 -5.51
C ASN A 35 -7.80 -2.30 -6.25
N TRP A 36 -6.96 -3.29 -6.58
CA TRP A 36 -7.41 -4.54 -7.21
C TRP A 36 -8.05 -5.54 -6.23
N ALA A 37 -8.14 -5.20 -4.94
CA ALA A 37 -8.89 -6.02 -4.00
C ALA A 37 -10.37 -6.07 -4.40
N PRO A 38 -11.02 -7.25 -4.35
CA PRO A 38 -12.43 -7.37 -4.68
C PRO A 38 -13.28 -6.48 -3.78
N SER A 39 -14.31 -5.86 -4.34
CA SER A 39 -15.28 -5.06 -3.60
C SER A 39 -16.70 -5.50 -3.93
N GLY A 40 -17.57 -5.51 -2.90
CA GLY A 40 -18.99 -5.85 -3.08
C GLY A 40 -19.62 -4.91 -4.11
N ASN A 41 -20.34 -5.47 -5.08
CA ASN A 41 -20.96 -4.74 -6.19
C ASN A 41 -20.01 -3.77 -6.92
N ASN A 42 -18.71 -4.05 -6.95
CA ASN A 42 -17.68 -3.16 -7.51
C ASN A 42 -17.74 -1.72 -6.96
N MET A 43 -18.13 -1.55 -5.69
CA MET A 43 -18.28 -0.22 -5.08
C MET A 43 -16.97 0.56 -4.97
N GLN A 44 -15.82 -0.14 -4.97
CA GLN A 44 -14.49 0.45 -4.82
C GLN A 44 -14.43 1.54 -3.73
N PRO A 45 -14.84 1.19 -2.49
CA PRO A 45 -15.02 2.18 -1.42
C PRO A 45 -13.69 2.71 -0.87
N TRP A 46 -12.56 2.14 -1.30
CA TRP A 46 -11.23 2.48 -0.80
C TRP A 46 -10.88 3.94 -1.11
N ARG A 47 -10.37 4.65 -0.10
CA ARG A 47 -9.82 6.01 -0.24
C ARG A 47 -8.49 6.03 0.48
N PHE A 48 -7.45 6.47 -0.21
CA PHE A 48 -6.08 6.49 0.30
C PHE A 48 -5.57 7.92 0.37
N SER A 49 -4.97 8.29 1.51
CA SER A 49 -4.19 9.51 1.66
C SER A 49 -2.75 9.12 1.93
N VAL A 50 -1.82 9.54 1.07
CA VAL A 50 -0.39 9.31 1.27
C VAL A 50 0.21 10.57 1.86
N VAL A 51 0.83 10.46 3.04
CA VAL A 51 1.50 11.56 3.72
C VAL A 51 3.01 11.31 3.70
N ILE A 52 3.77 12.21 3.08
CA ILE A 52 5.23 12.15 3.01
C ILE A 52 5.80 13.43 3.64
N ASN A 53 6.74 13.27 4.58
CA ASN A 53 7.52 14.36 5.17
C ASN A 53 6.68 15.57 5.67
N ASN A 54 5.49 15.31 6.23
CA ASN A 54 4.55 16.32 6.76
C ASN A 54 4.15 17.44 5.78
N LYS A 55 4.35 17.25 4.47
CA LYS A 55 4.18 18.33 3.48
C LYS A 55 3.32 17.94 2.28
N ASP A 56 3.39 16.68 1.85
CA ASP A 56 2.72 16.25 0.63
C ASP A 56 1.62 15.24 0.94
N MET A 57 0.36 15.64 0.67
CA MET A 57 -0.78 14.74 0.61
C MET A 57 -1.04 14.38 -0.85
N ILE A 58 -0.62 13.19 -1.28
CA ILE A 58 -0.96 12.72 -2.62
C ILE A 58 -2.36 12.11 -2.55
N SER A 59 -3.34 12.82 -3.12
CA SER A 59 -4.66 12.26 -3.38
C SER A 59 -4.57 11.42 -4.65
N LEU A 60 -4.40 10.12 -4.50
CA LEU A 60 -4.39 9.19 -5.63
C LEU A 60 -5.81 8.68 -5.84
N LYS A 61 -6.48 9.23 -6.86
CA LYS A 61 -7.67 8.59 -7.44
C LYS A 61 -7.18 7.51 -8.41
N ILE A 62 -6.97 6.31 -7.88
CA ILE A 62 -6.66 5.15 -8.70
C ILE A 62 -8.01 4.61 -9.21
N LEU A 63 -8.08 4.39 -10.52
CA LEU A 63 -9.29 4.08 -11.30
C LEU A 63 -10.00 2.78 -10.90
#